data_AF-A0AAV0PI53-F1
#
_entry.id   AF-A0AAV0PI53-F1
#
_cell.length_a   1.000
_cell.length_b   1.000
_cell.length_c   1.000
_cell.angle_alpha   90.00
_cell.angle_beta   90.00
_cell.angle_gamma   90.00
#
_symmetry.space_group_name_H-M   'P 1'
#
loop_
_entity.id
_entity.type
_entity.pdbx_description
1 polymer ?
#
loop_
_entity_poly.entity_id
_entity_poly.type
_entity_poly.pdbx_seq_one_letter_code
_entity_poly.pdbx_strand_id
1 'polypeptide(L)'
;MAMKSTAPTMADILACSKSQNLDLQLKTLGPFFRITARSLETGNELGRAEGLVRLWLGGKRILHLDSIRLQRETLGMEKSIFGIGLFIGAVAIRHGYDCGCNVAQLLAINDSDLYHSKLVKFYIRIGFKAVHEVSGSTLEDLAHMLVWGGIGTRMDAEIDHLLLKWCTRFTPSS
;
A
#
# COMPACT_ATOMS: atom_id res chain seq x y z
N MET A 1 18.90 25.43 -10.49
CA MET A 1 18.28 25.20 -9.17
C MET A 1 17.29 24.06 -9.34
N ALA A 2 17.69 22.81 -9.04
CA ALA A 2 16.80 21.66 -9.21
C ALA A 2 15.66 21.76 -8.17
N MET A 3 14.40 21.69 -8.60
CA MET A 3 13.29 21.61 -7.67
C MET A 3 13.50 20.38 -6.80
N LYS A 4 13.57 20.57 -5.48
CA LYS A 4 13.40 19.47 -4.51
C LYS A 4 12.04 18.87 -4.82
N SER A 5 11.99 17.64 -5.34
CA SER A 5 10.73 16.94 -5.54
C SER A 5 10.06 16.80 -4.17
N THR A 6 9.03 17.61 -3.96
CA THR A 6 8.26 17.55 -2.72
C THR A 6 7.41 16.29 -2.81
N ALA A 7 7.36 15.52 -1.72
CA ALA A 7 6.54 14.32 -1.66
C ALA A 7 5.09 14.68 -2.05
N PRO A 8 4.42 13.87 -2.89
CA PRO A 8 3.08 14.18 -3.37
C PRO A 8 2.11 14.32 -2.19
N THR A 9 1.23 15.31 -2.25
CA THR A 9 0.16 15.50 -1.27
C THR A 9 -0.98 14.51 -1.53
N MET A 10 -1.89 14.36 -0.55
CA MET A 10 -3.12 13.58 -0.77
C MET A 10 -3.92 14.15 -1.96
N ALA A 11 -3.98 15.47 -2.09
CA ALA A 11 -4.69 16.12 -3.19
C ALA A 11 -4.08 15.78 -4.55
N ASP A 12 -2.74 15.73 -4.67
CA ASP A 12 -2.05 15.35 -5.91
C ASP A 12 -2.40 13.92 -6.32
N ILE A 13 -2.37 12.99 -5.37
CA ILE A 13 -2.68 11.57 -5.61
C ILE A 13 -4.14 11.41 -6.07
N LEU A 14 -5.09 12.07 -5.39
CA LEU A 14 -6.52 12.00 -5.73
C LEU A 14 -6.84 12.70 -7.06
N ALA A 15 -6.18 13.82 -7.37
CA ALA A 15 -6.35 14.48 -8.66
C ALA A 15 -5.80 13.60 -9.80
N CYS A 16 -4.62 13.01 -9.59
CA CYS A 16 -4.03 12.08 -10.54
C CYS A 16 -4.93 10.85 -10.73
N SER A 17 -5.53 10.29 -9.68
CA SER A 17 -6.42 9.13 -9.80
C SER A 17 -7.65 9.42 -10.66
N LYS A 18 -8.25 10.60 -10.50
CA LYS A 18 -9.41 11.04 -11.30
C LYS A 18 -9.07 11.12 -12.79
N SER A 19 -7.88 11.63 -13.15
CA SER A 19 -7.39 11.61 -14.54
C SER A 19 -7.26 10.20 -15.12
N GLN A 20 -7.21 9.19 -14.25
CA GLN A 20 -7.13 7.79 -14.61
C GLN A 20 -8.48 7.06 -14.59
N ASN A 21 -9.60 7.77 -14.45
CA ASN A 21 -10.95 7.21 -14.28
C ASN A 21 -11.11 6.44 -12.95
N LEU A 22 -10.40 6.87 -11.90
CA LEU A 22 -10.45 6.25 -10.57
C LEU A 22 -10.91 7.26 -9.51
N ASP A 23 -11.99 6.94 -8.83
CA ASP A 23 -12.42 7.61 -7.60
C ASP A 23 -11.84 6.86 -6.40
N LEU A 24 -10.97 7.52 -5.63
CA LEU A 24 -10.35 6.95 -4.44
C LEU A 24 -10.94 7.61 -3.20
N GLN A 25 -11.41 6.80 -2.27
CA GLN A 25 -11.94 7.27 -1.00
C GLN A 25 -11.20 6.61 0.17
N LEU A 26 -10.62 7.44 1.04
CA LEU A 26 -10.09 7.04 2.34
C LEU A 26 -11.17 7.25 3.42
N LYS A 27 -11.41 6.23 4.24
CA LYS A 27 -12.24 6.31 5.46
C LYS A 27 -11.44 5.80 6.65
N THR A 28 -11.56 6.47 7.78
CA THR A 28 -10.83 6.11 9.02
C THR A 28 -11.82 5.85 10.15
N LEU A 29 -11.49 4.88 11.01
CA LEU A 29 -12.19 4.63 12.26
C LEU A 29 -11.15 4.32 13.34
N GLY A 30 -10.84 5.30 14.18
CA GLY A 30 -9.73 5.19 15.12
C GLY A 30 -8.40 4.95 14.39
N PRO A 31 -7.58 3.95 14.81
CA PRO A 31 -6.33 3.65 14.13
C PRO A 31 -6.53 2.94 12.79
N PHE A 32 -7.73 2.43 12.51
CA PHE A 32 -8.01 1.65 11.30
C PHE A 32 -8.37 2.57 10.14
N PHE A 33 -8.01 2.15 8.94
CA PHE A 33 -8.42 2.83 7.72
C PHE A 33 -8.83 1.83 6.63
N ARG A 34 -9.67 2.32 5.73
CA ARG A 34 -10.09 1.64 4.52
C ARG A 34 -9.96 2.60 3.34
N ILE A 35 -9.39 2.10 2.25
CA ILE A 35 -9.35 2.78 0.97
C ILE A 35 -10.21 2.00 0.01
N THR A 36 -11.09 2.69 -0.71
CA THR A 36 -11.91 2.09 -1.77
C THR A 36 -11.61 2.81 -3.07
N ALA A 37 -11.38 2.05 -4.13
CA ALA A 37 -11.25 2.52 -5.50
C ALA A 37 -12.52 2.16 -6.28
N ARG A 38 -13.13 3.15 -6.94
CA ARG A 38 -14.27 2.97 -7.83
C ARG A 38 -13.97 3.49 -9.23
N SER A 39 -14.63 2.93 -10.23
CA SER A 39 -14.65 3.51 -11.58
C SER A 39 -15.49 4.80 -11.56
N LEU A 40 -14.99 5.90 -12.13
CA LEU A 40 -15.83 7.09 -12.29
C LEU A 40 -16.88 6.90 -13.41
N GLU A 41 -16.61 6.02 -14.37
CA GLU A 41 -17.54 5.69 -15.46
C GLU A 41 -18.70 4.82 -14.99
N THR A 42 -18.42 3.73 -14.26
CA THR A 42 -19.45 2.72 -13.90
C THR A 42 -19.92 2.83 -12.45
N GLY A 43 -19.17 3.51 -11.57
CA GLY A 43 -19.41 3.55 -10.12
C GLY A 43 -19.06 2.24 -9.37
N ASN A 44 -18.69 1.19 -10.11
CA ASN A 44 -18.35 -0.11 -9.55
C ASN A 44 -17.09 -0.02 -8.69
N GLU A 45 -17.06 -0.82 -7.62
CA GLU A 45 -15.83 -1.00 -6.84
C GLU A 45 -14.82 -1.80 -7.66
N LEU A 46 -13.65 -1.21 -7.89
CA LEU A 46 -12.53 -1.82 -8.60
C LEU A 46 -11.55 -2.47 -7.63
N GLY A 47 -11.45 -1.96 -6.42
CA GLY A 47 -10.63 -2.55 -5.38
C GLY A 47 -10.74 -1.84 -4.05
N ARG A 48 -10.15 -2.46 -3.04
CA ARG A 48 -10.09 -1.93 -1.68
C ARG A 48 -8.81 -2.35 -0.99
N ALA A 49 -8.35 -1.52 -0.06
CA ALA A 49 -7.32 -1.88 0.89
C ALA A 49 -7.72 -1.49 2.31
N GLU A 50 -7.19 -2.23 3.27
CA GLU A 50 -7.39 -1.98 4.69
C GLU A 50 -6.04 -2.02 5.41
N GLY A 51 -5.99 -1.33 6.53
CA GLY A 51 -4.82 -1.31 7.39
C GLY A 51 -5.08 -0.54 8.65
N LEU A 52 -4.02 -0.36 9.44
CA LEU A 52 -4.07 0.45 10.64
C LEU A 52 -2.76 1.16 10.92
N VAL A 53 -2.84 2.26 11.66
CA VAL A 53 -1.69 2.92 12.28
C VAL A 53 -1.47 2.31 13.66
N ARG A 54 -0.39 1.56 13.82
CA ARG A 54 0.02 0.97 15.11
C ARG A 54 0.89 1.94 15.89
N LEU A 55 0.60 2.08 17.18
CA LEU A 55 1.45 2.76 18.14
C LEU A 55 2.41 1.73 18.76
N TRP A 56 3.71 2.02 18.72
CA TRP A 56 4.75 1.21 19.33
C TRP A 56 5.35 1.90 20.56
N LEU A 57 6.07 1.14 21.38
CA LEU A 57 6.83 1.64 22.52
C LEU A 57 7.79 2.76 22.07
N GLY A 58 7.84 3.84 22.86
CA GLY A 58 8.62 5.04 22.54
C GLY A 58 7.95 6.01 21.56
N GLY A 59 6.62 5.91 21.37
CA GLY A 59 5.85 6.88 20.58
C GLY A 59 5.99 6.74 19.06
N LYS A 60 6.73 5.72 18.61
CA LYS A 60 6.89 5.41 17.18
C LYS A 60 5.57 4.91 16.60
N ARG A 61 5.29 5.29 15.35
CA ARG A 61 4.10 4.87 14.61
C ARG A 61 4.48 4.05 13.40
N ILE A 62 3.77 2.97 13.19
CA ILE A 62 3.99 2.04 12.08
C ILE A 62 2.71 1.96 11.27
N LEU A 63 2.82 2.17 9.96
CA LEU A 63 1.73 1.92 9.04
C LEU A 63 1.68 0.42 8.76
N HIS A 64 0.62 -0.23 9.21
CA HIS A 64 0.38 -1.64 9.00
C HIS A 64 -0.61 -1.85 7.86
N LEU A 65 -0.14 -2.40 6.75
CA LEU A 65 -0.96 -2.76 5.60
C LEU A 65 -1.44 -4.19 5.80
N ASP A 66 -2.75 -4.35 5.91
CA ASP A 66 -3.37 -5.63 6.25
C ASP A 66 -3.77 -6.40 4.98
N SER A 67 -4.62 -5.79 4.16
CA SER A 67 -5.14 -6.45 2.97
C SER A 67 -5.32 -5.49 1.80
N ILE A 68 -5.18 -6.03 0.59
CA ILE A 68 -5.58 -5.39 -0.65
C ILE A 68 -6.31 -6.41 -1.52
N ARG A 69 -7.46 -6.02 -2.06
CA ARG A 69 -8.29 -6.86 -2.93
C ARG A 69 -8.67 -6.05 -4.17
N LEU A 70 -8.39 -6.61 -5.34
CA LEU A 70 -8.75 -6.03 -6.64
C LEU A 70 -9.81 -6.92 -7.31
N GLN A 71 -10.79 -6.31 -7.94
CA GLN A 71 -11.87 -7.02 -8.63
C GLN A 71 -11.44 -7.46 -10.03
N ARG A 72 -12.10 -8.49 -10.59
CA ARG A 72 -11.79 -8.99 -11.94
C ARG A 72 -11.93 -7.93 -13.03
N GLU A 73 -12.83 -6.95 -12.87
CA GLU A 73 -13.00 -5.80 -13.77
C GLU A 73 -11.67 -5.04 -13.99
N THR A 74 -10.77 -5.05 -13.00
CA THR A 74 -9.44 -4.43 -13.11
C THR A 74 -8.47 -5.15 -14.05
N LEU A 75 -8.76 -6.40 -14.44
CA LEU A 75 -7.93 -7.17 -15.37
C LEU A 75 -8.10 -6.71 -16.82
N GLY A 76 -9.28 -6.16 -17.16
CA GLY A 76 -9.64 -5.70 -18.51
C GLY A 76 -9.37 -4.22 -18.77
N MET A 77 -8.99 -3.46 -17.73
CA MET A 77 -8.55 -2.09 -17.90
C MET A 77 -7.15 -2.12 -18.54
N GLU A 78 -6.97 -1.53 -19.72
CA GLU A 78 -5.66 -1.40 -20.40
C GLU A 78 -4.57 -0.75 -19.52
N LYS A 79 -4.99 -0.14 -18.41
CA LYS A 79 -4.12 0.33 -17.33
C LYS A 79 -3.85 -0.86 -16.41
N SER A 80 -2.65 -1.42 -16.53
CA SER A 80 -2.23 -2.62 -15.79
C SER A 80 -2.73 -2.63 -14.34
N ILE A 81 -3.08 -3.78 -13.82
CA ILE A 81 -3.44 -4.06 -12.41
C ILE A 81 -2.50 -3.34 -11.42
N PHE A 82 -1.24 -3.17 -11.82
CA PHE A 82 -0.22 -2.43 -11.08
C PHE A 82 -0.53 -0.93 -10.91
N GLY A 83 -1.27 -0.31 -11.81
CA GLY A 83 -1.72 1.07 -11.75
C GLY A 83 -2.69 1.30 -10.60
N ILE A 84 -3.80 0.56 -10.55
CA ILE A 84 -4.81 0.72 -9.48
C ILE A 84 -4.22 0.35 -8.13
N GLY A 85 -3.47 -0.76 -8.05
CA GLY A 85 -2.78 -1.16 -6.82
C GLY A 85 -1.81 -0.09 -6.33
N LEU A 86 -1.06 0.57 -7.22
CA LEU A 86 -0.17 1.68 -6.86
C LEU A 86 -0.93 2.91 -6.39
N PHE A 87 -2.09 3.25 -6.98
CA PHE A 87 -2.94 4.35 -6.52
C PHE A 87 -3.50 4.12 -5.12
N ILE A 88 -4.05 2.91 -4.87
CA ILE A 88 -4.52 2.52 -3.54
C ILE A 88 -3.36 2.54 -2.55
N GLY A 89 -2.21 1.98 -2.92
CA GLY A 89 -0.99 2.01 -2.12
C GLY A 89 -0.51 3.43 -1.81
N ALA A 90 -0.53 4.33 -2.78
CA ALA A 90 -0.12 5.72 -2.60
C ALA A 90 -0.99 6.46 -1.58
N VAL A 91 -2.31 6.27 -1.63
CA VAL A 91 -3.22 6.81 -0.61
C VAL A 91 -2.89 6.24 0.77
N ALA A 92 -2.61 4.93 0.89
CA ALA A 92 -2.25 4.31 2.17
C ALA A 92 -0.93 4.86 2.73
N ILE A 93 0.11 4.94 1.90
CA ILE A 93 1.42 5.47 2.30
C ILE A 93 1.34 6.94 2.68
N ARG A 94 0.61 7.76 1.90
CA ARG A 94 0.38 9.17 2.23
C ARG A 94 -0.36 9.33 3.54
N HIS A 95 -1.40 8.52 3.78
CA HIS A 95 -2.12 8.52 5.05
C HIS A 95 -1.18 8.17 6.22
N GLY A 96 -0.33 7.15 6.06
CA GLY A 96 0.68 6.81 7.07
C GLY A 96 1.66 7.96 7.33
N TYR A 97 2.14 8.63 6.29
CA TYR A 97 2.99 9.82 6.42
C TYR A 97 2.28 10.93 7.22
N ASP A 98 1.03 11.25 6.86
CA ASP A 98 0.22 12.27 7.55
C ASP A 98 -0.04 11.91 9.02
N CYS A 99 -0.11 10.62 9.34
CA CYS A 99 -0.23 10.13 10.71
C CYS A 99 1.11 10.09 11.48
N GLY A 100 2.24 10.44 10.86
CA GLY A 100 3.57 10.44 11.45
C GLY A 100 4.24 9.07 11.49
N CYS A 101 3.86 8.14 10.62
CA CYS A 101 4.55 6.86 10.48
C CYS A 101 5.85 7.05 9.69
N ASN A 102 6.90 6.33 10.09
CA ASN A 102 8.17 6.27 9.34
C ASN A 102 8.29 5.00 8.50
N VAL A 103 7.67 3.91 8.95
CA VAL A 103 7.77 2.58 8.34
C VAL A 103 6.39 2.10 7.95
N ALA A 104 6.28 1.54 6.75
CA ALA A 104 5.16 0.75 6.28
C ALA A 104 5.52 -0.73 6.31
N GLN A 105 4.61 -1.57 6.80
CA GLN A 105 4.80 -3.02 6.90
C GLN A 105 3.66 -3.75 6.22
N LEU A 106 3.97 -4.87 5.56
CA LEU A 106 3.00 -5.79 4.99
C LEU A 106 3.49 -7.23 5.09
N LEU A 107 2.58 -8.18 4.92
CA LEU A 107 2.90 -9.59 4.71
C LEU A 107 2.55 -10.01 3.28
N ALA A 108 3.55 -10.48 2.53
CA ALA A 108 3.31 -11.17 1.28
C ALA A 108 2.97 -12.64 1.59
N ILE A 109 1.67 -12.93 1.79
CA ILE A 109 1.20 -14.27 2.17
C ILE A 109 1.61 -15.30 1.11
N ASN A 110 2.01 -16.49 1.57
CA ASN A 110 2.35 -17.62 0.71
C ASN A 110 1.16 -18.59 0.56
N ASP A 111 0.20 -18.23 -0.32
CA ASP A 111 -0.89 -19.15 -0.71
C ASP A 111 -0.40 -20.23 -1.70
N SER A 112 0.58 -19.88 -2.54
CA SER A 112 1.34 -20.82 -3.37
C SER A 112 2.68 -20.21 -3.76
N ASP A 113 3.73 -21.04 -3.89
CA ASP A 113 5.10 -20.56 -4.12
C ASP A 113 5.24 -19.68 -5.37
N LEU A 114 4.49 -20.00 -6.43
CA LEU A 114 4.51 -19.22 -7.67
C LEU A 114 3.86 -17.84 -7.48
N TYR A 115 2.72 -17.76 -6.79
CA TYR A 115 2.07 -16.46 -6.53
C TYR A 115 2.86 -15.64 -5.52
N HIS A 116 3.36 -16.30 -4.48
CA HIS A 116 4.18 -15.71 -3.44
C HIS A 116 5.44 -15.06 -4.01
N SER A 117 6.21 -15.79 -4.82
CA SER A 117 7.43 -15.25 -5.43
C SER A 117 7.16 -14.06 -6.37
N LYS A 118 6.03 -14.05 -7.07
CA LYS A 118 5.60 -12.90 -7.89
C LYS A 118 5.25 -11.69 -7.01
N LEU A 119 4.53 -11.92 -5.91
CA LEU A 119 4.10 -10.88 -4.98
C LEU A 119 5.30 -10.23 -4.28
N VAL A 120 6.26 -11.03 -3.80
CA VAL A 120 7.51 -10.53 -3.19
C VAL A 120 8.30 -9.69 -4.20
N LYS A 121 8.50 -10.18 -5.43
CA LYS A 121 9.20 -9.43 -6.50
C LYS A 121 8.50 -8.11 -6.82
N PHE A 122 7.17 -8.10 -6.82
CA PHE A 122 6.38 -6.90 -7.02
C PHE A 122 6.63 -5.87 -5.91
N TYR A 123 6.53 -6.27 -4.64
CA TYR A 123 6.73 -5.37 -3.51
C TYR A 123 8.17 -4.82 -3.44
N ILE A 124 9.17 -5.64 -3.77
CA ILE A 124 10.56 -5.18 -3.94
C ILE A 124 10.66 -4.09 -5.00
N ARG A 125 10.06 -4.33 -6.18
CA ARG A 125 10.09 -3.36 -7.29
C ARG A 125 9.52 -2.01 -6.90
N ILE A 126 8.44 -1.98 -6.11
CA ILE A 126 7.82 -0.72 -5.69
C ILE A 126 8.50 -0.09 -4.46
N GLY A 127 9.46 -0.76 -3.81
CA GLY A 127 10.34 -0.15 -2.79
C GLY A 127 10.34 -0.79 -1.41
N PHE A 128 9.60 -1.89 -1.21
CA PHE A 128 9.69 -2.68 0.01
C PHE A 128 10.94 -3.56 0.01
N LYS A 129 11.33 -4.03 1.20
CA LYS A 129 12.42 -4.99 1.40
C LYS A 129 11.88 -6.19 2.18
N ALA A 130 12.27 -7.39 1.79
CA ALA A 130 12.01 -8.57 2.60
C ALA A 130 12.84 -8.49 3.90
N VAL A 131 12.18 -8.67 5.05
CA VAL A 131 12.81 -8.54 6.37
C VAL A 131 12.83 -9.87 7.10
N HIS A 132 11.75 -10.65 7.01
CA HIS A 132 11.61 -11.89 7.75
C HIS A 132 10.70 -12.88 7.01
N GLU A 133 11.04 -14.16 7.06
CA GLU A 133 10.19 -15.23 6.55
C GLU A 133 9.35 -15.79 7.71
N VAL A 134 8.04 -15.53 7.65
CA VAL A 134 7.07 -16.00 8.63
C VAL A 134 6.73 -17.44 8.28
N SER A 135 7.37 -18.38 8.97
CA SER A 135 7.23 -19.83 8.71
C SER A 135 6.26 -20.55 9.65
N GLY A 136 5.91 -19.91 10.77
CA GLY A 136 5.13 -20.50 11.87
C GLY A 136 5.96 -21.33 12.86
N SER A 137 7.29 -21.30 12.74
CA SER A 137 8.18 -22.13 13.56
C SER A 137 8.66 -21.47 14.84
N THR A 138 8.55 -20.13 14.94
CA THR A 138 8.98 -19.34 16.09
C THR A 138 7.81 -18.61 16.77
N LEU A 139 8.01 -18.16 18.01
CA LEU A 139 7.02 -17.34 18.71
C LEU A 139 6.74 -16.00 18.00
N GLU A 140 7.78 -15.43 17.37
CA GLU A 140 7.66 -14.24 16.52
C GLU A 140 6.77 -14.53 15.30
N ASP A 141 6.92 -15.70 14.67
CA ASP A 141 6.06 -16.11 13.56
C ASP A 141 4.60 -16.26 14.00
N LEU A 142 4.34 -16.86 15.17
CA LEU A 142 2.98 -16.99 15.70
C LEU A 142 2.33 -15.61 15.92
N ALA A 143 3.09 -14.63 16.42
CA ALA A 143 2.59 -13.26 16.57
C ALA A 143 2.30 -12.61 15.21
N HIS A 144 3.15 -12.81 14.20
CA HIS A 144 2.91 -12.35 12.85
C HIS A 144 1.69 -13.03 12.19
N MET A 145 1.52 -14.35 12.39
CA MET A 145 0.36 -15.10 11.91
C MET A 145 -0.93 -14.66 12.59
N LEU A 146 -0.93 -14.33 13.88
CA LEU A 146 -2.10 -13.76 14.56
C LEU A 146 -2.51 -12.41 13.97
N VAL A 147 -1.53 -11.65 13.48
CA VAL A 147 -1.73 -10.31 12.96
C VAL A 147 -2.22 -10.32 11.51
N TRP A 148 -1.62 -11.13 10.63
CA TRP A 148 -1.94 -11.16 9.19
C TRP A 148 -2.67 -12.42 8.73
N GLY A 149 -2.82 -13.43 9.58
CA GLY A 149 -3.61 -14.63 9.32
C GLY A 149 -2.91 -15.72 8.50
N GLY A 150 -1.61 -15.64 8.23
CA GLY A 150 -0.92 -16.62 7.40
C GLY A 150 0.61 -16.59 7.47
N ILE A 151 1.24 -17.54 6.79
CA ILE A 151 2.68 -17.61 6.54
C ILE A 151 3.06 -16.79 5.31
N GLY A 152 4.31 -16.37 5.19
CA GLY A 152 4.77 -15.58 4.04
C GLY A 152 6.01 -14.76 4.33
N THR A 153 6.25 -13.72 3.54
CA THR A 153 7.41 -12.84 3.73
C THR A 153 6.95 -11.51 4.31
N ARG A 154 7.41 -11.18 5.52
CA ARG A 154 7.25 -9.84 6.10
C ARG A 154 8.14 -8.87 5.35
N MET A 155 7.55 -7.76 4.94
CA MET A 155 8.25 -6.73 4.18
C MET A 155 8.03 -5.35 4.78
N ASP A 156 9.10 -4.58 4.83
CA ASP A 156 9.09 -3.22 5.38
C ASP A 156 9.57 -2.21 4.33
N ALA A 157 9.13 -0.97 4.45
CA ALA A 157 9.61 0.15 3.65
C ALA A 157 9.61 1.45 4.47
N GLU A 158 10.58 2.32 4.20
CA GLU A 158 10.56 3.69 4.69
C GLU A 158 9.54 4.51 3.88
N ILE A 159 8.61 5.17 4.58
CA ILE A 159 7.50 5.89 3.96
C ILE A 159 7.99 7.03 3.08
N ASP A 160 8.98 7.80 3.52
CA ASP A 160 9.58 8.88 2.76
C ASP A 160 10.17 8.39 1.44
N HIS A 161 10.87 7.26 1.49
CA HIS A 161 11.45 6.64 0.30
C HIS A 161 10.37 6.19 -0.69
N LEU A 162 9.25 5.64 -0.21
CA LEU A 162 8.12 5.26 -1.09
C LEU A 162 7.50 6.50 -1.76
N LEU A 163 7.23 7.57 -0.99
CA LEU A 163 6.65 8.80 -1.51
C LEU A 163 7.55 9.46 -2.56
N LEU A 164 8.87 9.48 -2.32
CA LEU A 164 9.85 9.98 -3.28
C LEU A 164 9.94 9.08 -4.51
N LYS A 165 9.97 7.76 -4.33
CA LYS A 165 10.08 6.80 -5.44
C LYS A 165 8.86 6.86 -6.37
N TRP A 166 7.68 7.14 -5.82
CA TRP A 166 6.45 7.21 -6.60
C TRP A 166 6.07 8.64 -7.02
N CYS A 167 6.84 9.66 -6.60
CA CYS A 167 6.44 11.07 -6.78
C CYS A 167 6.13 11.42 -8.24
N THR A 168 6.97 10.97 -9.18
CA THR A 168 6.85 11.24 -10.61
C THR A 168 5.52 10.77 -11.21
N ARG A 169 4.83 9.84 -10.54
CA ARG A 169 3.53 9.33 -10.99
C ARG A 169 2.36 10.24 -10.61
N PHE A 170 2.53 11.07 -9.58
CA PHE A 170 1.45 11.84 -8.94
C PHE A 170 1.70 13.35 -8.96
N THR A 171 2.94 13.80 -9.11
CA THR A 171 3.24 15.23 -9.29
C THR A 171 2.82 15.67 -10.70
N PRO A 172 2.11 16.79 -10.85
CA PRO A 172 1.81 17.36 -12.15
C PRO A 172 3.11 17.63 -12.93
N SER A 173 3.19 17.19 -14.18
CA SER A 173 4.23 17.68 -15.09
C SER A 173 3.98 19.18 -15.28
N SER A 174 4.91 20.01 -14.80
CA SER A 174 4.92 21.45 -15.10
C SER A 174 5.29 21.70 -16.55
#